data_AF-A0A965X9Q5-F1
#
_entry.id   AF-A0A965X9Q5-F1
#
_cell.length_a   1.000
_cell.length_b   1.000
_cell.length_c   1.000
_cell.angle_alpha   90.00
_cell.angle_beta   90.00
_cell.angle_gamma   90.00
#
_symmetry.space_group_name_H-M   'P 1'
#
loop_
_entity.id
_entity.type
_entity.pdbx_description
1 polymer ?
#
loop_
_entity_poly.entity_id
_entity_poly.type
_entity_poly.pdbx_seq_one_letter_code
_entity_poly.pdbx_strand_id
1 'polypeptide(L)'
;MLLAIVAFSSWIAHQLEQGIEVVDIYLNKAHFPVTVLGPGKRIGLWLQGCSLRCRGCVSRDTWDRDDSHKISVELLLDWCKSVSADGLDGVTISGGEPFEQPEALLVLLQGLTDWRNSLSQPFDILCYSGLPYSVLENNFANLLGFMDAIIPEPFLEDRPADGPWRGSDNQPLLVLSEFGKSRDWQITDSPGGRHMQFVTDDERIWFIGVPRPGDMERLRGRLLEQGIELSSCSWKA
;
A
#
# COMPACT_ATOMS: atom_id res chain seq x y z
N MET A 1 -24.10 -11.10 -17.18
CA MET A 1 -22.77 -10.69 -17.67
C MET A 1 -22.84 -9.66 -18.80
N LEU A 2 -23.63 -9.85 -19.87
CA LEU A 2 -23.76 -8.82 -20.94
C LEU A 2 -24.55 -7.56 -20.56
N LEU A 3 -25.52 -7.64 -19.64
CA LEU A 3 -26.34 -6.48 -19.25
C LEU A 3 -25.58 -5.41 -18.44
N ALA A 4 -24.50 -5.80 -17.75
CA ALA A 4 -23.64 -4.86 -17.01
C ALA A 4 -22.70 -4.06 -17.93
N ILE A 5 -22.36 -4.60 -19.09
CA ILE A 5 -21.47 -3.97 -20.08
C ILE A 5 -22.19 -2.85 -20.84
N VAL A 6 -23.51 -2.94 -21.03
CA VAL A 6 -24.30 -1.93 -21.76
C VAL A 6 -24.63 -0.70 -20.90
N ALA A 7 -24.74 -0.86 -19.57
CA ALA A 7 -24.91 0.26 -18.64
C ALA A 7 -23.59 1.03 -18.37
N PHE A 8 -22.45 0.37 -18.60
CA PHE A 8 -21.09 0.88 -18.42
C PHE A 8 -20.73 1.97 -19.45
N SER A 9 -21.15 1.81 -20.72
CA SER A 9 -20.90 2.81 -21.76
C SER A 9 -21.70 4.10 -21.58
N SER A 10 -22.90 4.03 -21.01
CA SER A 10 -23.75 5.21 -20.80
C SER A 10 -23.33 6.05 -19.59
N TRP A 11 -22.75 5.44 -18.56
CA TRP A 11 -22.26 6.17 -17.39
C TRP A 11 -20.93 6.88 -17.68
N ILE A 12 -19.99 6.21 -18.35
CA ILE A 12 -18.74 6.83 -18.81
C ILE A 12 -19.01 8.01 -19.76
N ALA A 13 -19.96 7.86 -20.68
CA ALA A 13 -20.39 8.96 -21.55
C ALA A 13 -21.01 10.13 -20.77
N HIS A 14 -21.82 9.84 -19.74
CA HIS A 14 -22.42 10.86 -18.89
C HIS A 14 -21.40 11.59 -18.00
N GLN A 15 -20.33 10.93 -17.54
CA GLN A 15 -19.27 11.57 -16.73
C GLN A 15 -18.30 12.41 -17.58
N LEU A 16 -18.00 11.98 -18.81
CA LEU A 16 -17.25 12.78 -19.78
C LEU A 16 -18.04 14.04 -20.21
N GLU A 17 -19.37 13.97 -20.26
CA GLU A 17 -20.25 15.14 -20.48
C GLU A 17 -20.29 16.10 -19.27
N GLN A 18 -19.96 15.62 -18.06
CA GLN A 18 -19.93 16.41 -16.81
C GLN A 18 -18.56 17.06 -16.52
N GLY A 19 -17.56 16.85 -17.38
CA GLY A 19 -16.26 17.53 -17.26
C GLY A 19 -15.39 17.07 -16.09
N ILE A 20 -15.58 15.85 -15.58
CA ILE A 20 -14.70 15.28 -14.56
C ILE A 20 -13.35 14.98 -15.22
N GLU A 21 -12.31 15.72 -14.81
CA GLU A 21 -10.94 15.48 -15.24
C GLU A 21 -10.49 14.12 -14.66
N VAL A 22 -10.15 13.17 -15.54
CA VAL A 22 -9.70 11.84 -15.12
C VAL A 22 -8.34 12.00 -14.41
N VAL A 23 -8.33 11.78 -13.10
CA VAL A 23 -7.10 11.81 -12.31
C VAL A 23 -6.48 10.43 -12.29
N ASP A 24 -5.29 10.33 -12.86
CA ASP A 24 -4.51 9.11 -12.90
C ASP A 24 -3.50 9.05 -11.75
N ILE A 25 -3.31 7.84 -11.24
CA ILE A 25 -2.28 7.50 -10.26
C ILE A 25 -1.40 6.38 -10.81
N TYR A 26 -0.11 6.42 -10.50
CA TYR A 26 0.83 5.35 -10.86
C TYR A 26 0.83 4.32 -9.74
N LEU A 27 0.37 3.12 -10.05
CA LEU A 27 0.16 2.02 -9.11
C LEU A 27 0.96 0.80 -9.57
N ASN A 28 1.91 0.37 -8.75
CA ASN A 28 2.71 -0.83 -9.02
C ASN A 28 1.85 -2.09 -8.93
N LYS A 29 1.14 -2.23 -7.81
CA LYS A 29 0.29 -3.39 -7.50
C LYS A 29 -0.76 -3.05 -6.45
N ALA A 30 -1.82 -3.83 -6.43
CA ALA A 30 -2.84 -3.81 -5.39
C ALA A 30 -3.27 -5.24 -5.03
N HIS A 31 -3.61 -5.48 -3.77
CA HIS A 31 -4.00 -6.82 -3.32
C HIS A 31 -4.98 -6.80 -2.16
N PHE A 32 -5.83 -7.81 -2.14
CA PHE A 32 -6.73 -8.12 -1.03
C PHE A 32 -6.90 -9.64 -0.93
N PRO A 33 -6.92 -10.23 0.28
CA PRO A 33 -6.65 -9.59 1.56
C PRO A 33 -5.14 -9.48 1.85
N VAL A 34 -4.73 -8.37 2.47
CA VAL A 34 -3.43 -8.16 3.12
C VAL A 34 -3.59 -8.30 4.62
N THR A 35 -2.75 -9.11 5.28
CA THR A 35 -2.86 -9.37 6.73
C THR A 35 -1.56 -9.08 7.51
N VAL A 36 -0.55 -8.49 6.86
CA VAL A 36 0.80 -8.33 7.43
C VAL A 36 1.33 -6.89 7.38
N LEU A 37 0.49 -5.92 7.00
CA LEU A 37 0.83 -4.49 6.91
C LEU A 37 -0.23 -3.62 7.62
N GLY A 38 -0.39 -3.85 8.92
CA GLY A 38 -1.45 -3.25 9.75
C GLY A 38 -2.43 -4.30 10.27
N PRO A 39 -3.37 -3.90 11.15
CA PRO A 39 -4.33 -4.82 11.76
C PRO A 39 -5.44 -5.25 10.79
N GLY A 40 -5.91 -6.49 10.97
CA GLY A 40 -7.07 -7.05 10.27
C GLY A 40 -6.82 -7.44 8.81
N LYS A 41 -7.91 -7.58 8.06
CA LYS A 41 -7.91 -7.82 6.60
C LYS A 41 -7.93 -6.48 5.87
N ARG A 42 -6.89 -6.22 5.09
CA ARG A 42 -6.65 -4.91 4.50
C ARG A 42 -6.58 -4.99 2.98
N ILE A 43 -6.91 -3.89 2.32
CA ILE A 43 -6.46 -3.65 0.95
C ILE A 43 -5.04 -3.08 1.03
N GLY A 44 -4.09 -3.65 0.30
CA GLY A 44 -2.77 -3.05 0.10
C GLY A 44 -2.68 -2.37 -1.25
N LEU A 45 -2.27 -1.11 -1.27
CA LEU A 45 -2.01 -0.32 -2.47
C LEU A 45 -0.54 0.08 -2.47
N TRP A 46 0.21 -0.33 -3.49
CA TRP A 46 1.62 0.04 -3.66
C TRP A 46 1.75 0.99 -4.85
N LEU A 47 2.03 2.26 -4.59
CA LEU A 47 2.23 3.24 -5.65
C LEU A 47 3.55 3.01 -6.39
N GLN A 48 3.68 3.53 -7.60
CA GLN A 48 4.86 3.43 -8.44
C GLN A 48 5.59 4.79 -8.50
N GLY A 49 6.92 4.76 -8.44
CA GLY A 49 7.80 5.93 -8.43
C GLY A 49 8.30 6.26 -7.03
N CYS A 50 9.62 6.27 -6.84
CA CYS A 50 10.27 6.70 -5.60
C CYS A 50 11.67 7.28 -5.87
N SER A 51 11.84 8.57 -5.63
CA SER A 51 13.15 9.22 -5.76
C SER A 51 14.10 8.96 -4.58
N LEU A 52 13.55 8.55 -3.41
CA LEU A 52 14.33 8.33 -2.18
C LEU A 52 15.33 7.18 -2.30
N ARG A 53 14.95 6.12 -3.01
CA ARG A 53 15.79 4.94 -3.32
C ARG A 53 16.63 4.46 -2.13
N CYS A 54 16.01 4.35 -0.96
CA CYS A 54 16.70 4.01 0.28
C CYS A 54 17.57 2.77 0.10
N ARG A 55 18.82 2.85 0.57
CA ARG A 55 19.74 1.73 0.53
C ARG A 55 19.14 0.55 1.28
N GLY A 56 19.15 -0.63 0.66
CA GLY A 56 18.58 -1.86 1.24
C GLY A 56 17.06 -1.97 1.13
N CYS A 57 16.36 -1.02 0.50
CA CYS A 57 14.92 -1.15 0.27
C CYS A 57 14.59 -2.40 -0.55
N VAL A 58 13.56 -3.11 -0.11
CA VAL A 58 13.09 -4.37 -0.72
C VAL A 58 12.07 -4.14 -1.84
N SER A 59 11.39 -3.00 -1.85
CA SER A 59 10.37 -2.64 -2.84
C SER A 59 10.97 -1.87 -4.02
N ARG A 60 12.06 -2.37 -4.64
CA ARG A 60 12.73 -1.63 -5.72
C ARG A 60 11.95 -1.66 -7.03
N ASP A 61 11.08 -2.65 -7.19
CA ASP A 61 10.08 -2.70 -8.27
C ASP A 61 9.21 -1.44 -8.32
N THR A 62 9.08 -0.71 -7.22
CA THR A 62 8.30 0.53 -7.17
C THR A 62 9.13 1.81 -7.41
N TRP A 63 10.43 1.73 -7.74
CA TRP A 63 11.29 2.92 -7.81
C TRP A 63 11.14 3.73 -9.10
N ASP A 64 11.22 3.08 -10.25
CA ASP A 64 11.24 3.75 -11.54
C ASP A 64 9.83 4.09 -11.99
N ARG A 65 9.60 5.33 -12.44
CA ARG A 65 8.30 5.69 -13.01
C ARG A 65 8.10 4.95 -14.33
N ASP A 66 6.92 4.37 -14.50
CA ASP A 66 6.54 3.65 -15.72
C ASP A 66 5.07 3.93 -16.02
N ASP A 67 4.81 4.46 -17.22
CA ASP A 67 3.47 4.81 -17.68
C ASP A 67 2.56 3.60 -17.86
N SER A 68 3.11 2.38 -17.95
CA SER A 68 2.32 1.14 -17.95
C SER A 68 1.60 0.88 -16.62
N HIS A 69 2.04 1.52 -15.53
CA HIS A 69 1.44 1.43 -14.20
C HIS A 69 0.37 2.51 -13.95
N LYS A 70 -0.02 3.27 -14.97
CA LYS A 70 -1.03 4.32 -14.85
C LYS A 70 -2.44 3.72 -14.78
N ILE A 71 -3.20 4.10 -13.75
CA ILE A 71 -4.62 3.72 -13.58
C ILE A 71 -5.40 4.95 -13.10
N SER A 72 -6.67 5.09 -13.51
CA SER A 72 -7.50 6.15 -12.96
C SER A 72 -7.83 5.85 -11.49
N VAL A 73 -7.86 6.90 -10.66
CA VAL A 73 -8.22 6.78 -9.24
C VAL A 73 -9.62 6.18 -9.08
N GLU A 74 -10.53 6.51 -9.99
CA GLU A 74 -11.89 5.98 -10.04
C GLU A 74 -11.91 4.45 -10.21
N LEU A 75 -11.20 3.92 -11.22
CA LEU A 75 -11.11 2.48 -11.45
C LEU A 75 -10.46 1.76 -10.26
N LEU A 76 -9.48 2.38 -9.62
CA LEU A 76 -8.86 1.85 -8.42
C LEU A 76 -9.84 1.78 -7.23
N LEU A 77 -10.65 2.82 -7.03
CA LEU A 77 -11.68 2.83 -5.99
C LEU A 77 -12.76 1.77 -6.24
N ASP A 78 -13.16 1.57 -7.49
CA ASP A 78 -14.12 0.55 -7.85
C ASP A 78 -13.56 -0.86 -7.66
N TRP A 79 -12.29 -1.07 -8.01
CA TRP A 79 -11.59 -2.31 -7.68
C TRP A 79 -11.60 -2.56 -6.16
N CYS A 80 -11.24 -1.56 -5.35
CA CYS A 80 -11.25 -1.65 -3.87
C CYS A 80 -12.61 -2.08 -3.32
N LYS A 81 -13.71 -1.48 -3.80
CA LYS A 81 -15.08 -1.85 -3.42
C LYS A 81 -15.42 -3.28 -3.83
N SER A 82 -15.01 -3.69 -5.03
CA SER A 82 -15.37 -5.01 -5.59
C SER A 82 -14.72 -6.18 -4.85
N VAL A 83 -13.47 -6.03 -4.40
CA VAL A 83 -12.70 -7.13 -3.79
C VAL A 83 -13.00 -7.34 -2.31
N SER A 84 -13.63 -6.36 -1.65
CA SER A 84 -13.75 -6.32 -0.19
C SER A 84 -15.16 -6.57 0.34
N ALA A 85 -16.03 -7.17 -0.50
CA ALA A 85 -17.41 -7.49 -0.15
C ALA A 85 -17.54 -8.39 1.10
N ASP A 86 -16.53 -9.23 1.36
CA ASP A 86 -16.49 -10.17 2.50
C ASP A 86 -15.90 -9.56 3.79
N GLY A 87 -15.75 -8.23 3.82
CA GLY A 87 -15.30 -7.47 4.99
C GLY A 87 -13.91 -6.84 4.83
N LEU A 88 -13.78 -5.60 5.29
CA LEU A 88 -12.59 -4.77 5.20
C LEU A 88 -12.31 -4.10 6.55
N ASP A 89 -11.11 -4.28 7.08
CA ASP A 89 -10.69 -3.63 8.32
C ASP A 89 -9.91 -2.33 8.05
N GLY A 90 -9.21 -2.24 6.91
CA GLY A 90 -8.42 -1.07 6.56
C GLY A 90 -7.87 -1.06 5.14
N VAL A 91 -7.34 0.08 4.74
CA VAL A 91 -6.53 0.26 3.54
C VAL A 91 -5.12 0.63 3.97
N THR A 92 -4.13 -0.03 3.40
CA THR A 92 -2.71 0.32 3.57
C THR A 92 -2.18 0.86 2.26
N ILE A 93 -1.79 2.13 2.26
CA ILE A 93 -1.10 2.80 1.16
C ILE A 93 0.39 2.75 1.44
N SER A 94 1.16 2.20 0.51
CA SER A 94 2.61 2.07 0.58
C SER A 94 3.16 2.20 -0.84
N GLY A 95 4.40 1.77 -1.03
CA GLY A 95 5.01 1.59 -2.35
C GLY A 95 5.26 2.89 -3.09
N GLY A 96 6.37 2.90 -3.83
CA GLY A 96 6.95 4.13 -4.30
C GLY A 96 7.25 5.05 -3.11
N GLU A 97 7.09 6.34 -3.32
CA GLU A 97 6.82 7.32 -2.27
C GLU A 97 5.42 7.89 -2.54
N PRO A 98 4.39 7.58 -1.72
CA PRO A 98 3.03 8.08 -1.94
C PRO A 98 2.96 9.60 -2.10
N PHE A 99 3.76 10.34 -1.33
CA PHE A 99 3.76 11.80 -1.35
C PHE A 99 4.51 12.41 -2.55
N GLU A 100 5.08 11.60 -3.45
CA GLU A 100 5.56 12.05 -4.78
C GLU A 100 4.43 12.11 -5.84
N GLN A 101 3.20 11.73 -5.48
CA GLN A 101 1.99 11.87 -6.31
C GLN A 101 0.85 12.59 -5.55
N PRO A 102 1.08 13.79 -5.00
CA PRO A 102 0.19 14.39 -4.00
C PRO A 102 -1.21 14.72 -4.53
N GLU A 103 -1.36 15.14 -5.79
CA GLU A 103 -2.67 15.46 -6.36
C GLU A 103 -3.54 14.20 -6.51
N ALA A 104 -2.97 13.15 -7.10
CA ALA A 104 -3.68 11.88 -7.29
C ALA A 104 -3.94 11.17 -5.96
N LEU A 105 -3.00 11.25 -5.00
CA LEU A 105 -3.16 10.70 -3.66
C LEU A 105 -4.29 11.41 -2.90
N LEU A 106 -4.42 12.74 -3.03
CA LEU A 106 -5.53 13.48 -2.42
C LEU A 106 -6.89 12.99 -2.94
N VAL A 107 -7.04 12.84 -4.27
CA VAL A 107 -8.29 12.35 -4.88
C VAL A 107 -8.60 10.92 -4.42
N LEU A 108 -7.59 10.05 -4.34
CA LEU A 108 -7.75 8.69 -3.81
C LEU A 108 -8.22 8.71 -2.35
N LEU A 109 -7.60 9.52 -1.49
CA LEU A 109 -7.95 9.63 -0.06
C LEU A 109 -9.37 10.18 0.15
N GLN A 110 -9.79 11.14 -0.67
CA GLN A 110 -11.16 11.67 -0.65
C GLN A 110 -12.16 10.56 -1.04
N GLY A 111 -11.92 9.86 -2.15
CA GLY A 111 -12.81 8.78 -2.58
C GLY A 111 -12.86 7.60 -1.59
N LEU A 112 -11.73 7.25 -0.95
CA LEU A 112 -11.70 6.27 0.13
C LEU A 112 -12.50 6.75 1.34
N THR A 113 -12.42 8.03 1.69
CA THR A 113 -13.18 8.61 2.80
C THR A 113 -14.67 8.61 2.53
N ASP A 114 -15.10 8.99 1.32
CA ASP A 114 -16.50 8.96 0.92
C ASP A 114 -17.06 7.54 0.97
N TRP A 115 -16.30 6.58 0.44
CA TRP A 115 -16.66 5.17 0.54
C TRP A 115 -16.74 4.71 1.99
N ARG A 116 -15.73 4.97 2.82
CA ARG A 116 -15.71 4.67 4.26
C ARG A 116 -16.96 5.18 4.97
N ASN A 117 -17.38 6.41 4.67
CA ASN A 117 -18.55 7.06 5.28
C ASN A 117 -19.89 6.45 4.83
N SER A 118 -19.91 5.76 3.68
CA SER A 118 -21.10 5.05 3.18
C SER A 118 -21.32 3.68 3.82
N LEU A 119 -20.32 3.15 4.53
CA LEU A 119 -20.34 1.82 5.13
C LEU A 119 -20.90 1.86 6.55
N SER A 120 -21.62 0.80 6.94
CA SER A 120 -22.04 0.61 8.33
C SER A 120 -20.88 0.29 9.28
N GLN A 121 -19.80 -0.27 8.73
CA GLN A 121 -18.56 -0.55 9.45
C GLN A 121 -17.41 0.16 8.72
N PRO A 122 -16.86 1.25 9.27
CA PRO A 122 -15.79 1.99 8.63
C PRO A 122 -14.46 1.22 8.74
N PHE A 123 -13.60 1.41 7.74
CA PHE A 123 -12.24 0.88 7.71
C PHE A 123 -11.23 2.00 7.99
N ASP A 124 -10.05 1.67 8.52
CA ASP A 124 -8.99 2.65 8.77
C ASP A 124 -8.04 2.82 7.58
N ILE A 125 -7.35 3.96 7.47
CA ILE A 125 -6.34 4.23 6.44
C ILE A 125 -4.97 4.35 7.10
N LEU A 126 -4.06 3.43 6.76
CA LEU A 126 -2.64 3.43 7.13
C LEU A 126 -1.80 3.84 5.92
N CYS A 127 -0.88 4.79 6.08
CA CYS A 127 0.08 5.16 5.03
C CYS A 127 1.53 4.88 5.45
N TYR A 128 2.36 4.50 4.50
CA TYR A 128 3.82 4.45 4.65
C TYR A 128 4.46 5.58 3.85
N SER A 129 5.48 6.22 4.39
CA SER A 129 6.29 7.19 3.66
C SER A 129 7.75 7.12 4.11
N GLY A 130 8.67 7.34 3.17
CA GLY A 130 10.09 7.51 3.47
C GLY A 130 10.47 8.95 3.78
N LEU A 131 9.52 9.90 3.73
CA LEU A 131 9.77 11.28 4.13
C LEU A 131 9.71 11.43 5.66
N PRO A 132 10.54 12.31 6.25
CA PRO A 132 10.42 12.64 7.66
C PRO A 132 9.04 13.21 8.01
N TYR A 133 8.51 12.88 9.18
CA TYR A 133 7.17 13.33 9.58
C TYR A 133 7.06 14.86 9.58
N SER A 134 8.11 15.57 9.99
CA SER A 134 8.13 17.03 9.94
C SER A 134 8.01 17.60 8.52
N VAL A 135 8.52 16.91 7.50
CA VAL A 135 8.32 17.29 6.10
C VAL A 135 6.88 17.06 5.69
N LEU A 136 6.31 15.92 6.09
CA LEU A 136 4.92 15.57 5.81
C LEU A 136 3.94 16.55 6.44
N GLU A 137 4.15 16.90 7.71
CA GLU A 137 3.31 17.85 8.44
C GLU A 137 3.36 19.24 7.83
N ASN A 138 4.54 19.71 7.41
CA ASN A 138 4.67 21.06 6.85
C ASN A 138 4.15 21.20 5.42
N ASN A 139 4.23 20.15 4.60
CA ASN A 139 3.95 20.25 3.15
C ASN A 139 2.68 19.51 2.73
N PHE A 140 2.20 18.56 3.54
CA PHE A 140 1.14 17.63 3.16
C PHE A 140 0.09 17.43 4.27
N ALA A 141 -0.06 18.39 5.19
CA ALA A 141 -1.07 18.35 6.25
C ALA A 141 -2.49 18.09 5.72
N ASN A 142 -2.82 18.62 4.53
CA ASN A 142 -4.09 18.38 3.86
C ASN A 142 -4.32 16.91 3.47
N LEU A 143 -3.25 16.14 3.20
CA LEU A 143 -3.34 14.70 2.95
C LEU A 143 -3.39 13.91 4.26
N LEU A 144 -2.57 14.29 5.25
CA LEU A 144 -2.52 13.63 6.56
C LEU A 144 -3.89 13.61 7.26
N GLY A 145 -4.71 14.65 7.06
CA GLY A 145 -6.05 14.75 7.62
C GLY A 145 -7.04 13.65 7.18
N PHE A 146 -6.74 12.91 6.12
CA PHE A 146 -7.57 11.78 5.66
C PHE A 146 -7.10 10.42 6.20
N MET A 147 -5.94 10.36 6.84
CA MET A 147 -5.30 9.13 7.30
C MET A 147 -5.58 8.90 8.79
N ASP A 148 -5.64 7.63 9.19
CA ASP A 148 -5.84 7.24 10.59
C ASP A 148 -4.52 6.91 11.28
N ALA A 149 -3.54 6.42 10.52
CA ALA A 149 -2.17 6.24 10.98
C ALA A 149 -1.15 6.39 9.84
N ILE A 150 0.10 6.66 10.20
CA ILE A 150 1.22 6.73 9.28
C ILE A 150 2.48 6.11 9.89
N ILE A 151 3.29 5.46 9.05
CA ILE A 151 4.66 5.06 9.36
C ILE A 151 5.60 5.89 8.48
N PRO A 152 6.14 7.01 8.98
CA PRO A 152 7.03 7.88 8.24
C PRO A 152 8.50 7.51 8.46
N GLU A 153 9.39 8.37 7.98
CA GLU A 153 10.85 8.30 8.07
C GLU A 153 11.52 7.36 7.04
N PRO A 154 12.71 7.75 6.54
CA PRO A 154 13.43 6.94 5.57
C PRO A 154 13.82 5.58 6.16
N PHE A 155 13.84 4.56 5.30
CA PHE A 155 14.38 3.26 5.67
C PHE A 155 15.90 3.33 5.86
N LEU A 156 16.38 2.80 6.98
CA LEU A 156 17.79 2.71 7.38
C LEU A 156 18.18 1.24 7.54
N GLU A 157 18.97 0.71 6.60
CA GLU A 157 19.43 -0.69 6.53
C GLU A 157 20.20 -1.14 7.79
N ASP A 158 20.92 -0.20 8.42
CA ASP A 158 21.76 -0.43 9.60
C ASP A 158 20.99 -0.34 10.94
N ARG A 159 19.69 -0.04 10.89
CA ARG A 159 18.85 0.14 12.07
C ARG A 159 17.57 -0.71 12.02
N PRO A 160 17.66 -2.05 11.97
CA PRO A 160 16.50 -2.91 11.81
C PRO A 160 15.53 -2.80 13.00
N ALA A 161 14.23 -2.85 12.72
CA ALA A 161 13.20 -2.91 13.77
C ALA A 161 12.78 -4.34 14.10
N ASP A 162 12.41 -4.59 15.36
CA ASP A 162 11.89 -5.90 15.78
C ASP A 162 10.39 -6.11 15.46
N GLY A 163 9.63 -5.02 15.31
CA GLY A 163 8.19 -5.05 15.04
C GLY A 163 7.81 -5.55 13.64
N PRO A 164 6.53 -5.90 13.39
CA PRO A 164 6.10 -6.56 12.16
C PRO A 164 5.96 -5.63 10.95
N TRP A 165 5.69 -4.35 11.20
CA TRP A 165 5.20 -3.44 10.17
C TRP A 165 6.21 -2.42 9.67
N ARG A 166 7.40 -2.32 10.25
CA ARG A 166 8.39 -1.28 9.92
C ARG A 166 9.75 -1.87 9.61
N GLY A 167 10.49 -1.29 8.67
CA GLY A 167 11.81 -1.79 8.27
C GLY A 167 12.88 -1.40 9.28
N SER A 168 12.79 -0.18 9.81
CA SER A 168 13.81 0.41 10.66
C SER A 168 13.24 0.98 11.95
N ASP A 169 14.06 1.00 13.01
CA ASP A 169 13.64 1.43 14.35
C ASP A 169 13.29 2.93 14.43
N ASN A 170 13.80 3.73 13.48
CA ASN A 170 13.53 5.16 13.35
C ASN A 170 12.16 5.46 12.73
N GLN A 171 11.41 4.45 12.29
CA GLN A 171 10.11 4.63 11.64
C GLN A 171 8.98 4.44 12.67
N PRO A 172 8.50 5.50 13.34
CA PRO A 172 7.44 5.36 14.34
C PRO A 172 6.11 4.99 13.67
N LEU A 173 5.20 4.36 14.42
CA LEU A 173 3.79 4.34 14.04
C LEU A 173 3.12 5.53 14.71
N LEU A 174 2.64 6.48 13.92
CA LEU A 174 1.95 7.68 14.40
C LEU A 174 0.46 7.54 14.11
N VAL A 175 -0.37 7.67 15.15
CA VAL A 175 -1.82 7.64 15.03
C VAL A 175 -2.33 9.07 14.86
N LEU A 176 -3.10 9.33 13.81
CA LEU A 176 -3.44 10.67 13.34
C LEU A 176 -4.88 11.08 13.63
N SER A 177 -5.79 10.13 13.82
CA SER A 177 -7.23 10.40 14.02
C SER A 177 -7.77 9.74 15.29
N GLU A 178 -8.91 10.23 15.78
CA GLU A 178 -9.64 9.57 16.89
C GLU A 178 -10.09 8.16 16.52
N PHE A 179 -10.51 7.94 15.27
CA PHE A 179 -10.85 6.60 14.79
C PHE A 179 -9.62 5.69 14.79
N GLY A 180 -8.47 6.19 14.33
CA GLY A 180 -7.18 5.53 14.43
C GLY A 180 -6.86 5.10 15.86
N LYS A 181 -7.09 5.95 16.88
CA LYS A 181 -6.84 5.60 18.30
C LYS A 181 -7.67 4.41 18.78
N SER A 182 -8.82 4.14 18.15
CA SER A 182 -9.67 3.00 18.48
C SER A 182 -9.22 1.67 17.86
N ARG A 183 -8.29 1.71 16.90
CA ARG A 183 -7.80 0.51 16.20
C ARG A 183 -6.70 -0.18 16.98
N ASP A 184 -6.63 -1.50 16.82
CA ASP A 184 -5.59 -2.32 17.45
C ASP A 184 -4.27 -2.23 16.69
N TRP A 185 -3.55 -1.14 16.92
CA TRP A 185 -2.19 -0.97 16.43
C TRP A 185 -1.16 -1.76 17.25
N GLN A 186 -1.57 -2.47 18.30
CA GLN A 186 -0.70 -3.06 19.31
C GLN A 186 -0.36 -4.53 19.05
N ILE A 187 -0.68 -5.08 17.88
CA ILE A 187 -0.12 -6.35 17.40
C ILE A 187 1.35 -6.15 16.99
N THR A 188 2.15 -5.50 17.83
CA THR A 188 3.57 -5.25 17.61
C THR A 188 4.46 -6.28 18.30
N ASP A 189 3.96 -7.00 19.31
CA ASP A 189 4.83 -7.74 20.25
C ASP A 189 4.29 -9.12 20.69
N SER A 190 3.54 -9.83 19.83
CA SER A 190 3.33 -11.26 20.09
C SER A 190 4.65 -12.01 19.95
N PRO A 191 5.04 -12.88 20.91
CA PRO A 191 6.20 -13.76 20.76
C PRO A 191 5.93 -14.73 19.59
N GLY A 192 6.41 -14.39 18.39
CA GLY A 192 6.00 -15.07 17.15
C GLY A 192 6.34 -14.31 15.85
N GLY A 193 6.44 -12.97 15.92
CA GLY A 193 7.24 -12.19 14.98
C GLY A 193 6.63 -11.86 13.61
N ARG A 194 7.08 -10.72 13.07
CA ARG A 194 7.07 -10.32 11.65
C ARG A 194 6.77 -11.46 10.67
N HIS A 195 5.59 -11.41 10.06
CA HIS A 195 5.11 -12.38 9.08
C HIS A 195 5.25 -11.84 7.66
N MET A 196 5.51 -12.74 6.71
CA MET A 196 5.43 -12.47 5.28
C MET A 196 4.26 -13.24 4.69
N GLN A 197 3.52 -12.60 3.81
CA GLN A 197 2.47 -13.21 3.01
C GLN A 197 3.00 -13.40 1.59
N PHE A 198 2.83 -14.59 1.03
CA PHE A 198 3.22 -14.88 -0.36
C PHE A 198 1.97 -15.00 -1.22
N VAL A 199 2.05 -14.42 -2.41
CA VAL A 199 1.00 -14.45 -3.42
C VAL A 199 1.60 -14.99 -4.70
N THR A 200 0.85 -15.84 -5.37
CA THR A 200 1.24 -16.49 -6.63
C THR A 200 0.21 -16.16 -7.69
N ASP A 201 0.68 -15.78 -8.87
CA ASP A 201 -0.10 -15.80 -10.10
C ASP A 201 0.54 -16.75 -11.11
N ASP A 202 0.00 -16.81 -12.33
CA ASP A 202 0.43 -17.77 -13.37
C ASP A 202 1.90 -17.58 -13.79
N GLU A 203 2.49 -16.41 -13.56
CA GLU A 203 3.84 -16.06 -14.04
C GLU A 203 4.83 -15.73 -12.90
N ARG A 204 4.34 -15.37 -11.71
CA ARG A 204 5.17 -14.75 -10.67
C ARG A 204 4.77 -15.18 -9.26
N ILE A 205 5.77 -15.19 -8.38
CA ILE A 205 5.59 -15.22 -6.93
C ILE A 205 6.04 -13.86 -6.42
N TRP A 206 5.23 -13.24 -5.58
CA TRP A 206 5.59 -12.01 -4.90
C TRP A 206 5.16 -12.07 -3.43
N PHE A 207 5.76 -11.21 -2.61
CA PHE A 207 5.52 -11.21 -1.18
C PHE A 207 5.01 -9.86 -0.69
N ILE A 208 4.33 -9.90 0.44
CA ILE A 208 3.76 -8.78 1.17
C ILE A 208 4.31 -8.86 2.60
N GLY A 209 4.66 -7.71 3.16
CA GLY A 209 5.24 -7.61 4.49
C GLY A 209 6.67 -7.07 4.46
N VAL A 210 7.23 -6.85 5.64
CA VAL A 210 8.57 -6.29 5.77
C VAL A 210 9.50 -7.41 6.24
N PRO A 211 10.44 -7.93 5.43
CA PRO A 211 11.35 -9.00 5.84
C PRO A 211 12.35 -8.52 6.89
N ARG A 212 12.89 -9.45 7.70
CA ARG A 212 14.07 -9.19 8.53
C ARG A 212 15.34 -9.15 7.66
N PRO A 213 16.41 -8.52 8.13
CA PRO A 213 17.73 -8.70 7.52
C PRO A 213 18.05 -10.20 7.35
N GLY A 214 18.42 -10.59 6.13
CA GLY A 214 18.77 -11.97 5.80
C GLY A 214 17.58 -12.89 5.49
N ASP A 215 16.31 -12.49 5.68
CA ASP A 215 15.16 -13.36 5.41
C ASP A 215 15.09 -13.76 3.93
N MET A 216 15.31 -12.79 3.04
CA MET A 216 15.18 -13.00 1.60
C MET A 216 16.34 -13.83 1.03
N GLU A 217 17.53 -13.67 1.57
CA GLU A 217 18.71 -14.46 1.26
C GLU A 217 18.53 -15.91 1.74
N ARG A 218 18.00 -16.10 2.96
CA ARG A 218 17.63 -17.43 3.47
C ARG A 218 16.57 -18.11 2.63
N LEU A 219 15.54 -17.37 2.20
CA LEU A 219 14.49 -17.89 1.33
C LEU A 219 15.08 -18.35 0.00
N ARG A 220 15.91 -17.51 -0.64
CA ARG A 220 16.58 -17.85 -1.90
C ARG A 220 17.45 -19.10 -1.77
N GLY A 221 18.23 -19.20 -0.69
CA GLY A 221 19.06 -20.39 -0.42
C GLY A 221 18.24 -21.66 -0.31
N ARG A 222 17.13 -21.63 0.45
CA ARG A 222 16.23 -22.78 0.60
C ARG A 222 15.53 -23.18 -0.69
N LEU A 223 15.12 -22.22 -1.52
CA LEU A 223 14.54 -22.51 -2.83
C LEU A 223 15.56 -23.21 -3.74
N LEU A 224 16.80 -22.72 -3.75
CA LEU A 224 17.88 -23.31 -4.53
C LEU A 224 18.21 -24.75 -4.08
N GLU A 225 18.21 -25.01 -2.78
CA GLU A 225 18.37 -26.37 -2.21
C GLU A 225 17.28 -27.34 -2.68
N GLN A 226 16.09 -26.83 -3.04
CA GLN A 226 14.98 -27.62 -3.60
C GLN A 226 14.98 -27.66 -5.13
N GLY A 227 16.02 -27.12 -5.79
CA GLY A 227 16.11 -27.04 -7.25
C GLY A 227 15.22 -25.97 -7.88
N ILE A 228 14.72 -25.01 -7.08
CA ILE A 228 13.92 -23.88 -7.57
C ILE A 228 14.84 -22.67 -7.70
N GLU A 229 15.11 -22.26 -8.95
CA GLU A 229 15.91 -21.07 -9.24
C GLU A 229 15.01 -19.87 -9.50
N LEU A 230 15.27 -18.76 -8.81
CA LEU A 230 14.60 -17.49 -9.06
C LEU A 230 15.31 -16.77 -10.22
N SER A 231 14.65 -16.66 -11.37
CA SER A 231 15.19 -16.04 -12.58
C SER A 231 15.45 -14.54 -12.41
N SER A 232 14.50 -13.82 -11.80
CA SER A 232 14.60 -12.39 -11.50
C SER A 232 13.91 -12.07 -10.16
N CYS A 233 14.56 -11.28 -9.31
CA CYS A 233 14.00 -10.78 -8.06
C CYS A 233 14.00 -9.24 -8.08
N SER A 234 12.90 -8.62 -7.64
CA SER A 234 12.83 -7.16 -7.50
C SER A 234 13.52 -6.64 -6.24
N TRP A 235 13.67 -7.47 -5.20
CA TRP A 235 14.38 -7.11 -3.98
C TRP A 235 15.89 -7.34 -4.13
N LYS A 236 16.70 -6.62 -3.34
CA LYS A 236 18.15 -6.85 -3.27
C LYS A 236 18.41 -8.26 -2.72
N ALA A 237 19.31 -9.00 -3.38
CA ALA A 237 19.99 -10.16 -2.81
C ALA A 237 21.37 -9.78 -2.27
#